data_AF-A0A1R1XCK1-F1
#
_entry.id   AF-A0A1R1XCK1-F1
#
_cell.length_a   1.000
_cell.length_b   1.000
_cell.length_c   1.000
_cell.angle_alpha   90.00
_cell.angle_beta   90.00
_cell.angle_gamma   90.00
#
_symmetry.space_group_name_H-M   'P 1'
#
loop_
_entity.id
_entity.type
_entity.pdbx_description
1 polymer ?
#
loop_
_entity_poly.entity_id
_entity_poly.type
_entity_poly.pdbx_seq_one_letter_code
_entity_poly.pdbx_strand_id
1 'polypeptide(L)'
;MRTTRSQQKPRVGEYVFNCFMQDEPGILSRCTGIMAARGYNIDSLVVSKTEVEGLSRMTLTLKGEKKTIIQAQKQLEDLTQVWAVVDLTDSKVVEREILLAKVSLVGPEFIVKGSSFQTPRSPVKAQQEAASSSAETSATNQEDLYELTIEANKKLAYLKELVALCHAKIVNVGAEAAIVEMCAKSERIDLFIKMLEPFGIFESARSGRMVMSSIAKLSFFERDEPSTKEESENDIQDLSNLPPS
;
A
#
# COMPACT_ATOMS: atom_id res chain seq x y z
N MET A 1 0.23 -51.54 -4.46
CA MET A 1 0.76 -50.34 -3.77
C MET A 1 0.57 -49.12 -4.67
N ARG A 2 -0.47 -48.31 -4.42
CA ARG A 2 -0.63 -47.00 -5.09
C ARG A 2 0.13 -45.98 -4.27
N THR A 3 1.27 -45.53 -4.79
CA THR A 3 2.04 -44.42 -4.23
C THR A 3 1.21 -43.14 -4.34
N THR A 4 0.76 -42.62 -3.21
CA THR A 4 0.11 -41.32 -3.08
C THR A 4 1.15 -40.23 -3.31
N ARG A 5 1.24 -39.71 -4.53
CA ARG A 5 1.96 -38.47 -4.83
C ARG A 5 1.27 -37.37 -4.03
N SER A 6 1.91 -36.89 -2.95
CA SER A 6 1.43 -35.72 -2.24
C SER A 6 1.48 -34.54 -3.22
N GLN A 7 0.31 -34.07 -3.64
CA GLN A 7 0.22 -32.85 -4.43
C GLN A 7 0.56 -31.70 -3.48
N GLN A 8 1.83 -31.26 -3.49
CA GLN A 8 2.21 -30.01 -2.88
C GLN A 8 1.40 -28.90 -3.58
N LYS A 9 0.50 -28.27 -2.81
CA LYS A 9 -0.26 -27.11 -3.26
C LYS A 9 0.73 -26.09 -3.84
N PRO A 10 0.51 -25.60 -5.07
CA PRO A 10 1.42 -24.66 -5.69
C PRO A 10 1.58 -23.43 -4.79
N ARG A 11 2.83 -23.04 -4.53
CA ARG A 11 3.14 -21.86 -3.70
C ARG A 11 2.74 -20.63 -4.50
N VAL A 12 1.67 -19.97 -4.08
CA VAL A 12 1.23 -18.69 -4.63
C VAL A 12 2.17 -17.61 -4.10
N GLY A 13 2.91 -16.98 -5.00
CA GLY A 13 3.82 -15.87 -4.69
C GLY A 13 3.21 -14.54 -5.11
N GLU A 14 3.74 -13.47 -4.53
CA GLU A 14 3.51 -12.10 -4.97
C GLU A 14 4.69 -11.67 -5.84
N TYR A 15 4.39 -11.07 -6.99
CA TYR A 15 5.38 -10.69 -8.00
C TYR A 15 5.17 -9.23 -8.39
N VAL A 16 6.28 -8.49 -8.52
CA VAL A 16 6.25 -7.06 -8.78
C VAL A 16 7.05 -6.76 -10.04
N PHE A 17 6.39 -6.12 -11.01
CA PHE A 17 6.96 -5.75 -12.29
C PHE A 17 6.93 -4.24 -12.48
N ASN A 18 7.98 -3.70 -13.06
CA ASN A 18 7.98 -2.37 -13.65
C ASN A 18 8.04 -2.48 -15.17
N CYS A 19 6.99 -2.03 -15.84
CA CYS A 19 6.89 -2.02 -17.30
C CYS A 19 7.16 -0.60 -17.80
N PHE A 20 8.08 -0.46 -18.75
CA PHE A 20 8.34 0.79 -19.47
C PHE A 20 7.62 0.72 -20.80
N MET A 21 6.77 1.69 -21.08
CA MET A 21 5.84 1.65 -22.22
C MET A 21 5.77 3.01 -22.89
N GLN A 22 5.57 3.00 -24.19
CA GLN A 22 5.33 4.22 -24.96
C GLN A 22 3.95 4.80 -24.58
N ASP A 23 3.90 6.10 -24.31
CA ASP A 23 2.68 6.83 -23.94
C ASP A 23 1.81 7.10 -25.18
N GLU A 24 1.19 6.05 -25.70
CA GLU A 24 0.24 6.11 -26.80
C GLU A 24 -1.20 5.82 -26.34
N PRO A 25 -2.22 6.48 -26.92
CA PRO A 25 -3.62 6.20 -26.60
C PRO A 25 -3.95 4.71 -26.73
N GLY A 26 -4.52 4.13 -25.67
CA GLY A 26 -4.96 2.73 -25.66
C GLY A 26 -3.94 1.71 -25.15
N ILE A 27 -2.69 2.09 -24.86
CA ILE A 27 -1.67 1.17 -24.29
C ILE A 27 -2.17 0.55 -22.98
N LEU A 28 -2.75 1.35 -22.09
CA LEU A 28 -3.22 0.88 -20.79
C LEU A 28 -4.35 -0.14 -20.93
N SER A 29 -5.30 0.12 -21.82
CA SER A 29 -6.41 -0.81 -22.08
C SER A 29 -5.92 -2.12 -22.68
N ARG A 30 -4.86 -2.09 -23.50
CA ARG A 30 -4.24 -3.29 -24.06
C ARG A 30 -3.53 -4.11 -22.99
N CYS A 31 -2.69 -3.46 -22.17
CA CYS A 31 -1.97 -4.13 -21.09
C CYS A 31 -2.93 -4.75 -20.06
N THR A 32 -3.93 -3.99 -19.58
CA THR A 32 -4.91 -4.52 -18.63
C THR A 32 -5.83 -5.56 -19.26
N GLY A 33 -6.20 -5.39 -20.53
CA GLY A 33 -7.02 -6.34 -21.28
C GLY A 33 -6.36 -7.71 -21.43
N ILE A 34 -5.06 -7.75 -21.76
CA ILE A 34 -4.29 -9.01 -21.83
C ILE A 34 -4.23 -9.68 -20.46
N MET A 35 -4.12 -8.88 -19.40
CA MET A 35 -4.06 -9.42 -18.05
C MET A 35 -5.41 -10.03 -17.62
N ALA A 36 -6.50 -9.29 -17.85
CA ALA A 36 -7.85 -9.69 -17.49
C ALA A 36 -8.37 -10.87 -18.32
N ALA A 37 -8.09 -10.90 -19.63
CA ALA A 37 -8.56 -11.96 -20.53
C ALA A 37 -8.02 -13.36 -20.16
N ARG A 38 -6.86 -13.41 -19.51
CA ARG A 38 -6.23 -14.65 -19.04
C ARG A 38 -6.47 -14.94 -17.56
N GLY A 39 -7.21 -14.07 -16.87
CA GLY A 39 -7.55 -14.25 -15.46
C GLY A 39 -6.35 -14.14 -14.52
N TYR A 40 -5.33 -13.34 -14.85
CA TYR A 40 -4.25 -13.07 -13.90
C TYR A 40 -4.77 -12.21 -12.76
N ASN A 41 -4.44 -12.59 -11.52
CA ASN A 41 -4.88 -11.84 -10.34
C ASN A 41 -4.00 -10.62 -10.13
N ILE A 42 -4.48 -9.46 -10.58
CA ILE A 42 -3.82 -8.16 -10.39
C ILE A 42 -4.16 -7.65 -9.00
N ASP A 43 -3.13 -7.46 -8.17
CA ASP A 43 -3.30 -6.90 -6.83
C ASP A 43 -3.27 -5.36 -6.86
N SER A 44 -2.34 -4.79 -7.62
CA SER A 44 -2.21 -3.34 -7.80
C SER A 44 -1.64 -3.05 -9.18
N LEU A 45 -2.14 -1.99 -9.81
CA LEU A 45 -1.62 -1.44 -11.05
C LEU A 45 -1.59 0.07 -10.94
N VAL A 46 -0.40 0.64 -11.10
CA VAL A 46 -0.18 2.09 -11.11
C VAL A 46 0.55 2.47 -12.37
N VAL A 47 0.09 3.54 -13.01
CA VAL A 47 0.75 4.14 -14.17
C VAL A 47 1.23 5.51 -13.78
N SER A 48 2.46 5.83 -14.14
CA SER A 48 3.10 7.09 -13.85
C SER A 48 3.88 7.56 -15.07
N LYS A 49 3.78 8.85 -15.38
CA LYS A 49 4.64 9.46 -16.39
C LYS A 49 6.08 9.47 -15.89
N THR A 50 7.03 9.29 -16.80
CA THR A 50 8.45 9.45 -16.50
C THR A 50 8.92 10.85 -16.88
N GLU A 51 10.14 11.21 -16.49
CA GLU A 51 10.80 12.46 -16.91
C GLU A 51 11.04 12.52 -18.44
N VAL A 52 11.02 11.37 -19.11
CA VAL A 52 11.19 11.27 -20.55
C VAL A 52 9.82 11.37 -21.22
N GLU A 53 9.68 12.35 -22.11
CA GLU A 53 8.45 12.56 -22.88
C GLU A 53 8.12 11.32 -23.73
N GLY A 54 6.83 10.96 -23.77
CA GLY A 54 6.37 9.78 -24.51
C GLY A 54 6.71 8.45 -23.84
N LEU A 55 7.33 8.44 -22.66
CA LEU A 55 7.61 7.23 -21.90
C LEU A 55 6.84 7.21 -20.56
N SER A 56 6.05 6.16 -20.39
CA SER A 56 5.31 5.86 -19.16
C SER A 56 5.92 4.65 -18.44
N ARG A 57 5.83 4.67 -17.11
CA ARG A 57 6.16 3.54 -16.25
C ARG A 57 4.86 2.99 -15.66
N MET A 58 4.67 1.69 -15.73
CA MET A 58 3.59 0.98 -15.05
C MET A 58 4.16 0.02 -14.02
N THR A 59 3.81 0.22 -12.76
CA THR A 59 4.10 -0.73 -11.69
C THR A 59 2.92 -1.69 -11.57
N LEU A 60 3.19 -2.98 -11.74
CA LEU A 60 2.18 -4.04 -11.71
C LEU A 60 2.54 -5.05 -10.62
N THR A 61 1.57 -5.35 -9.76
CA THR A 61 1.67 -6.44 -8.79
C THR A 61 0.72 -7.55 -9.17
N LEU A 62 1.24 -8.77 -9.27
CA LEU A 62 0.47 -9.97 -9.57
C LEU A 62 0.61 -11.00 -8.46
N LYS A 63 -0.46 -11.75 -8.19
CA LYS A 63 -0.45 -12.89 -7.27
C LYS A 63 -0.73 -14.17 -8.05
N GLY A 64 0.12 -15.17 -7.92
CA GLY A 64 -0.07 -16.41 -8.68
C GLY A 64 1.07 -17.42 -8.58
N GLU A 65 0.99 -18.44 -9.42
CA GLU A 65 2.06 -19.43 -9.57
C GLU A 65 3.17 -18.90 -10.49
N LYS A 66 4.42 -19.24 -10.18
CA LYS A 66 5.60 -18.81 -10.95
C LYS A 66 5.44 -19.03 -12.47
N LYS A 67 4.89 -20.17 -12.90
CA LYS A 67 4.69 -20.49 -14.33
C LYS A 67 3.74 -19.52 -15.02
N THR A 68 2.60 -19.27 -14.37
CA THR A 68 1.55 -18.34 -14.83
C THR A 68 2.08 -16.91 -14.90
N ILE A 69 2.91 -16.51 -13.94
CA ILE A 69 3.51 -15.18 -13.88
C ILE A 69 4.59 -14.97 -14.93
N ILE A 70 5.48 -15.94 -15.15
CA ILE A 70 6.47 -15.89 -16.24
C ILE A 70 5.75 -15.74 -17.60
N GLN A 71 4.62 -16.42 -17.78
CA GLN A 71 3.80 -16.24 -18.97
C GLN A 71 3.23 -14.81 -19.05
N ALA A 72 2.71 -14.27 -17.95
CA ALA A 72 2.20 -12.90 -17.92
C ALA A 72 3.29 -11.87 -18.30
N GLN A 73 4.50 -12.01 -17.74
CA GLN A 73 5.66 -11.19 -18.10
C GLN A 73 5.97 -11.28 -19.59
N LYS A 74 6.10 -12.48 -20.14
CA LYS A 74 6.39 -12.68 -21.56
C LYS A 74 5.32 -12.06 -22.47
N GLN A 75 4.05 -12.09 -22.06
CA GLN A 75 2.96 -11.48 -22.83
C GLN A 75 3.00 -9.95 -22.81
N LEU A 76 3.47 -9.34 -21.72
CA LEU A 76 3.69 -7.91 -21.66
C LEU A 76 4.89 -7.49 -22.52
N GLU A 77 5.97 -8.28 -22.50
CA GLU A 77 7.17 -8.06 -23.33
C GLU A 77 6.91 -8.23 -24.83
N ASP A 78 5.94 -9.05 -25.22
CA ASP A 78 5.57 -9.29 -26.63
C ASP A 78 4.83 -8.10 -27.27
N LEU A 79 4.41 -7.11 -26.47
CA LEU A 79 3.74 -5.91 -26.97
C LEU A 79 4.75 -4.93 -27.57
N THR A 80 4.50 -4.52 -28.82
CA THR A 80 5.36 -3.56 -29.54
C THR A 80 5.53 -2.21 -28.84
N GLN A 81 4.54 -1.79 -28.05
CA GLN A 81 4.54 -0.53 -27.30
C GLN A 81 5.25 -0.64 -25.95
N VAL A 82 5.59 -1.85 -25.49
CA VAL A 82 6.32 -2.08 -24.24
C VAL A 82 7.79 -2.20 -24.57
N TRP A 83 8.60 -1.33 -23.98
CA TRP A 83 10.04 -1.30 -24.20
C TRP A 83 10.76 -2.36 -23.37
N ALA A 84 10.35 -2.52 -22.11
CA ALA A 84 10.95 -3.48 -21.19
C ALA A 84 10.01 -3.78 -20.03
N VAL A 85 10.08 -5.00 -19.53
CA VAL A 85 9.47 -5.42 -18.27
C VAL A 85 10.57 -5.85 -17.32
N VAL A 86 10.69 -5.17 -16.19
CA VAL A 86 11.69 -5.44 -15.15
C VAL A 86 11.02 -6.14 -13.99
N ASP A 87 11.45 -7.37 -13.70
CA ASP A 87 11.06 -8.10 -12.49
C ASP A 87 11.83 -7.56 -11.27
N LEU A 88 11.09 -7.13 -10.26
CA LEU A 88 11.63 -6.59 -9.00
C LEU A 88 11.37 -7.52 -7.81
N THR A 89 10.81 -8.71 -8.03
CA THR A 89 10.35 -9.61 -6.97
C THR A 89 11.47 -10.02 -6.00
N ASP A 90 12.65 -10.38 -6.52
CA ASP A 90 13.80 -10.82 -5.71
C ASP A 90 14.81 -9.68 -5.41
N SER A 91 14.50 -8.45 -5.84
CA SER A 91 15.39 -7.30 -5.69
C SER A 91 15.09 -6.49 -4.45
N LYS A 92 16.08 -5.79 -3.90
CA LYS A 92 15.84 -4.79 -2.86
C LYS A 92 15.04 -3.64 -3.49
N VAL A 93 13.86 -3.35 -2.95
CA VAL A 93 12.97 -2.31 -3.48
C VAL A 93 12.59 -1.28 -2.44
N VAL A 94 12.25 -0.08 -2.91
CA VAL A 94 11.54 0.94 -2.16
C VAL A 94 10.13 1.00 -2.70
N GLU A 95 9.15 0.67 -1.85
CA GLU A 95 7.73 0.74 -2.17
C GLU A 95 7.06 1.89 -1.41
N ARG A 96 6.15 2.60 -2.09
CA ARG A 96 5.33 3.66 -1.51
C ARG A 96 3.92 3.62 -2.08
N GLU A 97 2.98 3.96 -1.22
CA GLU A 97 1.59 4.27 -1.52
C GLU A 97 1.28 5.62 -0.88
N ILE A 98 0.31 6.33 -1.43
CA ILE A 98 -0.18 7.60 -0.92
C ILE A 98 -1.64 7.42 -0.52
N LEU A 99 -1.98 7.88 0.67
CA LEU A 99 -3.35 7.97 1.16
C LEU A 99 -3.71 9.44 1.38
N LEU A 100 -4.85 9.85 0.85
CA LEU A 100 -5.57 11.05 1.27
C LEU A 100 -6.86 10.60 1.95
N ALA A 101 -7.13 11.07 3.15
CA ALA A 101 -8.35 10.75 3.88
C ALA A 101 -8.99 12.01 4.46
N LYS A 102 -10.28 12.19 4.22
CA LYS A 102 -11.10 13.21 4.88
C LYS A 102 -11.71 12.60 6.14
N VAL A 103 -11.42 13.21 7.28
CA VAL A 103 -11.75 12.72 8.61
C VAL A 103 -12.67 13.72 9.31
N SER A 104 -13.69 13.24 9.99
CA SER A 104 -14.61 14.05 10.78
C SER A 104 -13.90 14.61 12.02
N LEU A 105 -14.14 15.89 12.30
CA LEU A 105 -13.74 16.55 13.54
C LEU A 105 -14.89 16.61 14.54
N VAL A 106 -16.13 16.42 14.10
CA VAL A 106 -17.30 16.46 14.98
C VAL A 106 -17.59 15.10 15.63
N GLY A 107 -16.99 14.03 15.10
CA GLY A 107 -17.09 12.65 15.62
C GLY A 107 -17.69 11.69 14.59
N PRO A 108 -17.73 10.38 14.92
CA PRO A 108 -18.26 9.34 14.04
C PRO A 108 -19.80 9.38 13.92
N GLU A 109 -20.47 10.09 14.81
CA GLU A 109 -21.94 10.13 14.93
C GLU A 109 -22.59 11.31 14.21
N PHE A 110 -21.82 12.10 13.45
CA PHE A 110 -22.38 13.25 12.73
C PHE A 110 -23.21 12.77 11.52
N ILE A 111 -24.47 12.46 11.80
CA ILE A 111 -25.55 12.34 10.84
C ILE A 111 -25.73 13.71 10.20
N VAL A 112 -25.35 13.83 8.93
CA VAL A 112 -25.66 15.00 8.11
C VAL A 112 -27.17 15.20 8.14
N LYS A 113 -27.62 16.34 8.70
CA LYS A 113 -29.03 16.78 8.71
C LYS A 113 -29.67 16.53 7.33
N GLY A 114 -30.51 15.51 7.24
CA GLY A 114 -31.40 15.26 6.09
C GLY A 114 -31.01 14.12 5.13
N SER A 115 -29.82 13.53 5.21
CA SER A 115 -29.51 12.32 4.44
C SER A 115 -28.52 11.45 5.19
N SER A 116 -28.96 10.25 5.59
CA SER A 116 -28.14 9.20 6.17
C SER A 116 -27.12 8.70 5.16
N PHE A 117 -25.98 9.39 5.03
CA PHE A 117 -24.84 8.81 4.33
C PHE A 117 -24.20 7.79 5.27
N GLN A 118 -24.48 6.51 5.01
CA GLN A 118 -23.80 5.41 5.67
C GLN A 118 -22.32 5.48 5.26
N THR A 119 -21.41 5.73 6.21
CA THR A 119 -20.02 5.32 5.95
C THR A 119 -20.05 3.79 5.85
N PRO A 120 -19.37 3.16 4.87
CA PRO A 120 -19.37 1.71 4.71
C PRO A 120 -18.89 0.90 5.94
N ARG A 121 -18.41 1.58 7.00
CA ARG A 121 -17.86 0.98 8.23
C ARG A 121 -18.56 1.40 9.53
N SER A 122 -19.71 2.06 9.46
CA SER A 122 -20.46 2.48 10.65
C SER A 122 -20.96 1.24 11.44
N PRO A 123 -20.77 1.15 12.78
CA PRO A 123 -21.30 0.04 13.57
C PRO A 123 -22.84 0.03 13.57
N VAL A 124 -23.42 -1.16 13.38
CA VAL A 124 -24.86 -1.43 13.16
C VAL A 124 -25.81 -0.91 14.27
N LYS A 125 -25.29 -0.55 15.45
CA LYS A 125 -26.10 -0.12 16.60
C LYS A 125 -26.81 1.23 16.45
N ALA A 126 -26.45 2.06 15.46
CA ALA A 126 -27.09 3.36 15.23
C ALA A 126 -28.49 3.29 14.56
N GLN A 127 -29.05 2.09 14.36
CA GLN A 127 -30.32 1.91 13.64
C GLN A 127 -31.59 2.14 14.48
N GLN A 128 -31.52 2.19 15.81
CA GLN A 128 -32.72 2.20 16.66
C GLN A 128 -33.05 3.54 17.34
N GLU A 129 -32.14 4.51 17.37
CA GLU A 129 -32.33 5.76 18.14
C GLU A 129 -32.81 6.96 17.30
N ALA A 130 -32.73 6.88 15.97
CA ALA A 130 -33.05 8.02 15.09
C ALA A 130 -34.54 8.28 14.84
N ALA A 131 -35.46 7.46 15.38
CA ALA A 131 -36.89 7.57 15.11
C ALA A 131 -37.68 8.38 16.15
N SER A 132 -37.08 8.82 17.27
CA SER A 132 -37.84 9.31 18.43
C SER A 132 -37.51 10.73 18.93
N SER A 133 -36.93 11.61 18.11
CA SER A 133 -36.71 13.01 18.53
C SER A 133 -36.93 14.00 17.38
N SER A 134 -38.20 14.29 17.10
CA SER A 134 -38.58 15.43 16.26
C SER A 134 -39.67 16.27 16.91
N ALA A 135 -39.30 17.03 17.94
CA ALA A 135 -40.07 18.20 18.39
C ALA A 135 -39.17 19.09 19.25
N GLU A 136 -39.23 20.41 19.00
CA GLU A 136 -38.58 21.51 19.74
C GLU A 136 -37.07 21.66 19.38
N THR A 137 -36.57 22.77 18.84
CA THR A 137 -36.40 24.04 19.58
C THR A 137 -35.82 25.13 18.65
N SER A 138 -36.22 26.39 18.83
CA SER A 138 -35.80 27.53 17.98
C SER A 138 -34.87 28.54 18.66
N ALA A 139 -34.43 28.28 19.91
CA ALA A 139 -33.49 29.13 20.66
C ALA A 139 -32.20 28.41 21.09
N THR A 140 -32.08 27.10 20.88
CA THR A 140 -30.94 26.25 21.29
C THR A 140 -29.77 26.23 20.29
N ASN A 141 -30.00 26.69 19.05
CA ASN A 141 -29.06 26.48 17.94
C ASN A 141 -27.69 27.18 18.10
N GLN A 142 -27.55 28.15 19.01
CA GLN A 142 -26.32 28.95 19.13
C GLN A 142 -25.37 28.41 20.21
N GLU A 143 -25.90 27.97 21.36
CA GLU A 143 -25.10 27.32 22.42
C GLU A 143 -24.58 25.96 21.96
N ASP A 144 -25.43 25.17 21.29
CA ASP A 144 -25.07 23.89 20.66
C ASP A 144 -23.92 24.04 19.66
N LEU A 145 -23.88 25.16 18.92
CA LEU A 145 -22.83 25.42 17.92
C LEU A 145 -21.47 25.71 18.58
N TYR A 146 -21.45 26.42 19.71
CA TYR A 146 -20.21 26.71 20.43
C TYR A 146 -19.63 25.44 21.06
N GLU A 147 -20.46 24.59 21.66
CA GLU A 147 -20.02 23.31 22.21
C GLU A 147 -19.46 22.40 21.12
N LEU A 148 -20.16 22.28 19.99
CA LEU A 148 -19.70 21.52 18.83
C LEU A 148 -18.36 22.02 18.30
N THR A 149 -18.17 23.33 18.28
CA THR A 149 -16.92 23.97 17.84
C THR A 149 -15.77 23.66 18.81
N ILE A 150 -16.03 23.66 20.13
CA ILE A 150 -15.03 23.31 21.14
C ILE A 150 -14.63 21.83 21.01
N GLU A 151 -15.59 20.94 20.81
CA GLU A 151 -15.34 19.51 20.58
C GLU A 151 -14.54 19.26 19.29
N ALA A 152 -14.91 19.93 18.20
CA ALA A 152 -14.20 19.84 16.94
C ALA A 152 -12.74 20.27 17.07
N ASN A 153 -12.48 21.34 17.82
CA ASN A 153 -11.12 21.80 18.10
C ASN A 153 -10.32 20.82 18.97
N LYS A 154 -10.95 20.16 19.95
CA LYS A 154 -10.32 19.11 20.77
C LYS A 154 -9.94 17.90 19.91
N LYS A 155 -10.85 17.41 19.08
CA LYS A 155 -10.61 16.30 18.14
C LYS A 155 -9.53 16.65 17.13
N LEU A 156 -9.50 17.88 16.63
CA LEU A 156 -8.43 18.38 15.78
C LEU A 156 -7.06 18.34 16.47
N ALA A 157 -6.98 18.66 17.76
CA ALA A 157 -5.73 18.57 18.52
C ALA A 157 -5.24 17.12 18.61
N TYR A 158 -6.12 16.17 18.95
CA TYR A 158 -5.77 14.74 18.97
C TYR A 158 -5.38 14.21 17.57
N LEU A 159 -6.09 14.65 16.54
CA LEU A 159 -5.77 14.28 15.16
C LEU A 159 -4.37 14.80 14.75
N LYS A 160 -4.01 16.02 15.15
CA LYS A 160 -2.66 16.59 14.92
C LYS A 160 -1.58 15.74 15.56
N GLU A 161 -1.77 15.30 16.80
CA GLU A 161 -0.79 14.43 17.49
C GLU A 161 -0.66 13.08 16.79
N LEU A 162 -1.78 12.43 16.46
CA LEU A 162 -1.80 11.15 15.76
C LEU A 162 -1.10 11.23 14.39
N VAL A 163 -1.43 12.26 13.61
CA VAL A 163 -0.81 12.51 12.30
C VAL A 163 0.70 12.71 12.44
N ALA A 164 1.15 13.47 13.44
CA ALA A 164 2.58 13.69 13.70
C ALA A 164 3.31 12.39 14.07
N LEU A 165 2.72 11.55 14.94
CA LEU A 165 3.29 10.24 15.31
C LEU A 165 3.45 9.30 14.11
N CYS A 166 2.55 9.41 13.13
CA CYS A 166 2.57 8.57 11.94
C CYS A 166 3.48 9.12 10.82
N HIS A 167 4.13 10.27 11.04
CA HIS A 167 4.82 11.04 10.00
C HIS A 167 3.94 11.35 8.79
N ALA A 168 2.64 11.55 9.05
CA ALA A 168 1.67 12.00 8.08
C ALA A 168 1.55 13.55 8.13
N LYS A 169 0.74 14.12 7.26
CA LYS A 169 0.52 15.57 7.16
C LYS A 169 -0.97 15.90 7.14
N ILE A 170 -1.36 17.00 7.79
CA ILE A 170 -2.70 17.59 7.58
C ILE A 170 -2.57 18.58 6.42
N VAL A 171 -3.32 18.34 5.35
CA VAL A 171 -3.32 19.16 4.14
C VAL A 171 -4.35 20.28 4.23
N ASN A 172 -5.52 19.99 4.81
CA ASN A 172 -6.63 20.94 4.91
C ASN A 172 -7.38 20.74 6.24
N VAL A 173 -7.87 21.84 6.81
CA VAL A 173 -8.74 21.85 8.00
C VAL A 173 -9.95 22.72 7.69
N GLY A 174 -11.14 22.13 7.73
CA GLY A 174 -12.43 22.82 7.73
C GLY A 174 -13.05 22.85 9.12
N ALA A 175 -14.27 23.38 9.22
CA ALA A 175 -15.00 23.48 10.49
C ALA A 175 -15.37 22.10 11.07
N GLU A 176 -15.78 21.17 10.20
CA GLU A 176 -16.31 19.86 10.61
C GLU A 176 -15.42 18.68 10.20
N ALA A 177 -14.41 18.93 9.37
CA ALA A 177 -13.57 17.87 8.80
C ALA A 177 -12.13 18.35 8.56
N ALA A 178 -11.18 17.42 8.56
CA ALA A 178 -9.81 17.65 8.14
C ALA A 178 -9.39 16.64 7.07
N ILE A 179 -8.52 17.05 6.15
CA ILE A 179 -7.90 16.17 5.16
C ILE A 179 -6.48 15.87 5.58
N VAL A 180 -6.19 14.58 5.75
CA VAL A 180 -4.86 14.06 6.09
C VAL A 180 -4.25 13.33 4.90
N GLU A 181 -2.93 13.41 4.79
CA GLU A 181 -2.10 12.79 3.78
C GLU A 181 -1.04 11.92 4.45
N MET A 182 -0.85 10.71 3.94
CA MET A 182 0.24 9.82 4.36
C MET A 182 0.89 9.17 3.14
N CYS A 183 2.22 9.14 3.12
CA CYS A 183 3.01 8.40 2.13
C CYS A 183 3.87 7.34 2.83
N ALA A 184 3.57 6.07 2.64
CA ALA A 184 4.26 4.97 3.33
C ALA A 184 4.11 3.65 2.58
N LYS A 185 4.60 2.55 3.16
CA LYS A 185 4.31 1.19 2.68
C LYS A 185 2.84 0.84 2.94
N SER A 186 2.27 -0.07 2.14
CA SER A 186 0.87 -0.50 2.21
C SER A 186 0.45 -0.89 3.64
N GLU A 187 1.27 -1.68 4.33
CA GLU A 187 1.01 -2.12 5.71
C GLU A 187 0.88 -0.95 6.71
N ARG A 188 1.71 0.10 6.57
CA ARG A 188 1.65 1.27 7.46
C ARG A 188 0.42 2.12 7.16
N ILE A 189 0.01 2.20 5.90
CA ILE A 189 -1.24 2.89 5.51
C ILE A 189 -2.44 2.16 6.09
N ASP A 190 -2.47 0.83 6.04
CA ASP A 190 -3.56 0.04 6.63
C ASP A 190 -3.70 0.27 8.13
N LEU A 191 -2.57 0.34 8.85
CA LEU A 191 -2.54 0.68 10.27
C LEU A 191 -3.03 2.11 10.52
N PHE A 192 -2.62 3.07 9.69
CA PHE A 192 -3.05 4.46 9.83
C PHE A 192 -4.54 4.63 9.59
N ILE A 193 -5.12 3.96 8.59
CA ILE A 193 -6.57 3.94 8.37
C ILE A 193 -7.30 3.44 9.62
N LYS A 194 -6.84 2.34 10.23
CA LYS A 194 -7.41 1.80 11.48
C LYS A 194 -7.34 2.80 12.64
N MET A 195 -6.26 3.58 12.74
CA MET A 195 -6.12 4.62 13.76
C MET A 195 -7.04 5.83 13.52
N LEU A 196 -7.46 6.07 12.28
CA LEU A 196 -8.41 7.13 11.92
C LEU A 196 -9.88 6.71 12.07
N GLU A 197 -10.19 5.41 12.14
CA GLU A 197 -11.56 4.90 12.29
C GLU A 197 -12.34 5.53 13.46
N PRO A 198 -11.76 5.74 14.66
CA PRO A 198 -12.47 6.36 15.78
C PRO A 198 -12.94 7.80 15.54
N PHE A 199 -12.25 8.53 14.66
CA PHE A 199 -12.63 9.90 14.30
C PHE A 199 -13.79 9.90 13.29
N GLY A 200 -13.90 8.85 12.48
CA GLY A 200 -14.85 8.74 11.36
C GLY A 200 -14.24 9.24 10.06
N ILE A 201 -14.08 8.34 9.08
CA ILE A 201 -13.55 8.67 7.75
C ILE A 201 -14.74 8.92 6.82
N PHE A 202 -14.84 10.13 6.27
CA PHE A 202 -15.87 10.48 5.30
C PHE A 202 -15.55 9.93 3.91
N GLU A 203 -14.32 10.13 3.46
CA GLU A 203 -13.83 9.64 2.18
C GLU A 203 -12.32 9.38 2.26
N SER A 204 -11.84 8.47 1.42
CA SER A 204 -10.41 8.24 1.27
C SER A 204 -10.06 7.92 -0.17
N ALA A 205 -8.98 8.51 -0.67
CA ALA A 205 -8.34 8.16 -1.92
C ALA A 205 -6.97 7.54 -1.60
N ARG A 206 -6.79 6.27 -1.99
CA ARG A 206 -5.53 5.54 -1.83
C ARG A 206 -4.96 5.20 -3.20
N SER A 207 -3.70 5.50 -3.43
CA SER A 207 -2.99 5.09 -4.64
C SER A 207 -2.71 3.58 -4.61
N GLY A 208 -2.43 2.99 -5.77
CA GLY A 208 -1.77 1.69 -5.79
C GLY A 208 -0.30 1.80 -5.38
N ARG A 209 0.36 0.65 -5.29
CA ARG A 209 1.76 0.54 -4.89
C ARG A 209 2.71 0.97 -6.00
N MET A 210 3.49 2.01 -5.73
CA MET A 210 4.61 2.45 -6.55
C MET A 210 5.88 1.79 -6.04
N VAL A 211 6.68 1.22 -6.94
CA VAL A 211 7.89 0.47 -6.56
C VAL A 211 9.06 0.90 -7.42
N MET A 212 10.21 1.10 -6.77
CA MET A 212 11.49 1.32 -7.43
C MET A 212 12.53 0.35 -6.89
N SER A 213 13.48 -0.06 -7.73
CA SER A 213 14.68 -0.74 -7.25
C SER A 213 15.44 0.18 -6.30
N SER A 214 15.83 -0.36 -5.17
CA SER A 214 16.72 0.32 -4.23
C SER A 214 18.13 0.26 -4.80
N ILE A 215 18.88 1.35 -4.63
CA ILE A 215 20.34 1.30 -4.75
C ILE A 215 20.85 0.50 -3.55
N ALA A 216 21.18 -0.77 -3.78
CA ALA A 216 21.74 -1.64 -2.75
C ALA A 216 23.25 -1.38 -2.66
N LYS A 217 23.66 -0.39 -1.85
CA LYS A 217 25.04 0.07 -1.63
C LYS A 217 25.74 0.53 -2.93
N LEU A 218 26.49 1.64 -2.87
CA LEU A 218 27.56 1.84 -3.85
C LEU A 218 28.61 0.75 -3.59
N SER A 219 28.46 -0.41 -4.23
CA SER A 219 29.53 -1.42 -4.28
C SER A 219 30.81 -0.88 -4.91
N PHE A 220 30.76 0.32 -5.51
CA PHE A 220 31.92 1.04 -6.01
C PHE A 220 32.93 1.44 -4.92
N PHE A 221 32.53 1.50 -3.63
CA PHE A 221 33.43 1.81 -2.51
C PHE A 221 33.73 0.63 -1.58
N GLU A 222 33.05 -0.50 -1.72
CA GLU A 222 33.45 -1.74 -1.05
C GLU A 222 34.49 -2.44 -1.93
N ARG A 223 35.73 -1.93 -1.94
CA ARG A 223 36.88 -2.76 -2.32
C ARG A 223 36.93 -3.91 -1.32
N ASP A 224 37.09 -5.10 -1.86
CA ASP A 224 37.27 -6.37 -1.17
C ASP A 224 38.00 -6.25 0.18
N GLU A 225 37.25 -6.18 1.27
CA GLU A 225 37.72 -6.78 2.53
C GLU A 225 37.40 -8.27 2.37
N PRO A 226 38.39 -9.15 2.16
CA PRO A 226 38.12 -10.57 2.12
C PRO A 226 37.50 -10.93 3.46
N SER A 227 36.25 -11.37 3.45
CA SER A 227 35.60 -11.89 4.63
C SER A 227 36.45 -13.04 5.15
N THR A 228 37.18 -12.81 6.24
CA THR A 228 37.67 -13.85 7.15
C THR A 228 36.43 -14.52 7.72
N LYS A 229 35.84 -15.43 6.94
CA LYS A 229 35.00 -16.47 7.50
C LYS A 229 35.95 -17.42 8.17
N GLU A 230 35.90 -17.39 9.49
CA GLU A 230 36.46 -18.36 10.40
C GLU A 230 36.15 -19.78 9.91
N GLU A 231 37.08 -20.39 9.20
CA GLU A 231 37.23 -21.84 9.17
C GLU A 231 37.95 -22.22 10.47
N SER A 232 37.17 -22.36 11.54
CA SER A 232 37.62 -23.07 12.73
C SER A 232 36.45 -23.89 13.27
N GLU A 233 36.40 -25.15 12.85
CA GLU A 233 36.16 -26.33 13.70
C GLU A 233 35.96 -27.55 12.80
N ASN A 234 37.07 -28.22 12.46
CA ASN A 234 37.21 -29.68 12.32
C ASN A 234 38.36 -30.05 11.37
N ASP A 235 39.61 -29.79 11.75
CA ASP A 235 40.77 -30.56 11.28
C ASP A 235 41.99 -30.27 12.18
N ILE A 236 41.95 -30.75 13.43
CA ILE A 236 43.18 -31.00 14.17
C ILE A 236 43.73 -32.31 13.61
N GLN A 237 44.53 -32.21 12.55
CA GLN A 237 45.34 -33.34 12.08
C GLN A 237 46.52 -33.52 13.03
N ASP A 238 46.51 -34.65 13.73
CA ASP A 238 47.51 -35.10 14.70
C ASP A 238 48.88 -35.27 14.03
N LEU A 239 49.80 -34.32 14.27
CA LEU A 239 51.14 -34.22 13.68
C LEU A 239 52.17 -35.20 14.27
N SER A 240 51.73 -36.25 14.98
CA SER A 240 52.61 -37.20 15.65
C SER A 240 53.03 -38.42 14.81
N ASN A 241 52.72 -38.48 13.51
CA ASN A 241 52.97 -39.67 12.65
C ASN A 241 53.74 -39.40 11.34
N LEU A 242 54.90 -38.73 11.41
CA LEU A 242 55.87 -38.74 10.31
C LEU A 242 57.15 -39.48 10.72
N PRO A 243 57.59 -40.51 9.96
CA PRO A 243 58.85 -41.20 10.21
C PRO A 243 60.05 -40.30 9.88
N PRO A 244 61.16 -40.41 10.62
CA PRO A 244 62.32 -39.55 10.44
C PRO A 244 63.09 -39.92 9.16
N SER A 245 63.53 -38.90 8.41
CA SER A 245 64.58 -38.98 7.39
C SER A 245 65.40 -37.71 7.42
#